data_AF-A0A4R4IHN7-F1
#
_entry.id   AF-A0A4R4IHN7-F1
#
_cell.length_a   1.000
_cell.length_b   1.000
_cell.length_c   1.000
_cell.angle_alpha   90.00
_cell.angle_beta   90.00
_cell.angle_gamma   90.00
#
_symmetry.space_group_name_H-M   'P 1'
#
loop_
_entity.id
_entity.type
_entity.pdbx_description
1 polymer ?
#
loop_
_entity_poly.entity_id
_entity_poly.type
_entity_poly.pdbx_seq_one_letter_code
_entity_poly.pdbx_strand_id
1 'polypeptide(L)'
;MTPIEQFHKQIWAALGPVDEAAFEAIAAQPPSDAEVQAVEAVLDAPLPPEFVAFSRKSNGLLVVARTELWPEPELYSVGPAWKSWRGVMLFGFDTGDLPEWASLTTAAAALRDLEVEGVAPVFKVLGDHDRIWGVDRDGGSVLVMDGEIQRLDAPIAELYAAEIAELMDRQQEYVRTAPKR
;
A
#
# COMPACT_ATOMS: atom_id res chain seq x y z
N MET A 1 -5.18 -18.96 -16.89
CA MET A 1 -4.44 -17.95 -16.13
C MET A 1 -4.78 -18.18 -14.67
N THR A 2 -3.79 -18.41 -13.82
CA THR A 2 -4.00 -18.67 -12.39
C THR A 2 -4.34 -17.36 -11.65
N PRO A 3 -4.92 -17.41 -10.44
CA PRO A 3 -5.15 -16.21 -9.63
C PRO A 3 -3.85 -15.41 -9.36
N ILE A 4 -2.73 -16.11 -9.15
CA ILE A 4 -1.40 -15.50 -8.97
C ILE A 4 -0.97 -14.73 -10.22
N GLU A 5 -1.12 -15.33 -11.40
CA GLU A 5 -0.79 -14.68 -12.68
C GLU A 5 -1.68 -13.46 -12.92
N GLN A 6 -2.96 -13.54 -12.54
CA GLN A 6 -3.90 -12.45 -12.67
C GLN A 6 -3.53 -11.28 -11.76
N PHE A 7 -3.28 -11.53 -10.47
CA PHE A 7 -2.86 -10.51 -9.51
C PHE A 7 -1.59 -9.81 -9.99
N HIS A 8 -0.55 -10.58 -10.31
CA HIS A 8 0.72 -10.03 -10.81
C HIS A 8 0.50 -9.16 -12.06
N LYS A 9 -0.28 -9.66 -13.04
CA LYS A 9 -0.60 -8.89 -14.25
C LYS A 9 -1.37 -7.60 -13.92
N GLN A 10 -2.32 -7.62 -12.99
CA GLN A 10 -3.10 -6.46 -12.59
C GLN A 10 -2.21 -5.39 -11.91
N ILE A 11 -1.35 -5.80 -10.98
CA ILE A 11 -0.40 -4.87 -10.34
C ILE A 11 0.50 -4.22 -11.39
N TRP A 12 1.14 -4.99 -12.26
CA TRP A 12 2.00 -4.41 -13.30
C TRP A 12 1.24 -3.59 -14.34
N ALA A 13 0.00 -3.97 -14.67
CA ALA A 13 -0.84 -3.17 -15.55
C ALA A 13 -1.20 -1.81 -14.92
N ALA A 14 -1.43 -1.76 -13.60
CA ALA A 14 -1.65 -0.50 -12.88
C ALA A 14 -0.41 0.39 -12.90
N LEU A 15 0.78 -0.20 -12.87
CA LEU A 15 2.05 0.53 -12.95
C LEU A 15 2.42 0.96 -14.37
N GLY A 16 1.90 0.31 -15.41
CA GLY A 16 2.26 0.59 -16.80
C GLY A 16 2.07 2.06 -17.24
N PRO A 17 0.97 2.74 -16.84
CA PRO A 17 0.77 4.16 -17.11
C PRO A 17 1.60 5.13 -16.25
N VAL A 18 2.26 4.65 -15.20
CA VAL A 18 3.01 5.50 -14.27
C VAL A 18 4.22 6.09 -14.98
N ASP A 19 4.29 7.42 -15.03
CA ASP A 19 5.43 8.13 -15.62
C ASP A 19 6.66 8.02 -14.70
N GLU A 20 7.68 7.30 -15.15
CA GLU A 20 8.95 7.11 -14.42
C GLU A 20 9.73 8.43 -14.20
N ALA A 21 9.42 9.48 -14.97
CA ALA A 21 9.94 10.82 -14.72
C ALA A 21 9.22 11.50 -13.53
N ALA A 22 7.95 11.15 -13.29
CA ALA A 22 7.12 11.71 -12.22
C ALA A 22 7.17 10.90 -10.92
N PHE A 23 7.36 9.59 -11.03
CA PHE A 23 7.28 8.64 -9.92
C PHE A 23 8.51 7.75 -9.86
N GLU A 24 8.69 7.13 -8.71
CA GLU A 24 9.62 6.02 -8.52
C GLU A 24 8.92 4.83 -7.86
N ALA A 25 9.32 3.63 -8.28
CA ALA A 25 8.88 2.38 -7.69
C ALA A 25 10.05 1.76 -6.93
N ILE A 26 9.84 1.47 -5.65
CA ILE A 26 10.86 0.95 -4.73
C ILE A 26 10.31 -0.34 -4.12
N ALA A 27 11.11 -1.40 -4.12
CA ALA A 27 10.75 -2.66 -3.47
C ALA A 27 11.93 -3.14 -2.62
N ALA A 28 11.61 -3.75 -1.49
CA ALA A 28 12.57 -4.43 -0.63
C ALA A 28 12.95 -5.81 -1.22
N GLN A 29 13.99 -6.42 -0.65
CA GLN A 29 14.37 -7.77 -1.02
C GLN A 29 13.22 -8.77 -0.77
N PRO A 30 13.10 -9.82 -1.60
CA PRO A 30 12.15 -10.89 -1.35
C PRO A 30 12.34 -11.54 0.03
N PRO A 31 11.27 -11.87 0.76
CA PRO A 31 11.38 -12.58 2.02
C PRO A 31 11.73 -14.06 1.80
N SER A 32 12.46 -14.61 2.76
CA SER A 32 12.67 -16.05 2.95
C SER A 32 11.40 -16.73 3.47
N ASP A 33 11.36 -18.07 3.38
CA ASP A 33 10.23 -18.85 3.93
C ASP A 33 10.07 -18.67 5.44
N ALA A 34 11.17 -18.48 6.17
CA ALA A 34 11.15 -18.26 7.61
C ALA A 34 10.53 -16.89 7.95
N GLU A 35 10.86 -15.85 7.19
CA GLU A 35 10.28 -14.50 7.36
C GLU A 35 8.79 -14.49 7.01
N VAL A 36 8.38 -15.20 5.94
CA VAL A 36 6.96 -15.36 5.60
C VAL A 36 6.20 -16.04 6.75
N GLN A 37 6.71 -17.16 7.26
CA GLN A 37 6.07 -17.89 8.36
C GLN A 37 6.01 -17.07 9.65
N ALA A 38 7.06 -16.30 9.96
CA ALA A 38 7.09 -15.46 11.15
C ALA A 38 6.02 -14.37 11.11
N VAL A 39 5.83 -13.73 9.94
CA VAL A 39 4.75 -12.73 9.75
C VAL A 39 3.39 -13.39 9.78
N GLU A 40 3.17 -14.49 9.04
CA GLU A 40 1.88 -15.19 9.02
C GLU A 40 1.44 -15.65 10.42
N ALA A 41 2.38 -16.02 11.30
CA ALA A 41 2.09 -16.44 12.66
C ALA A 41 1.56 -15.32 13.58
N VAL A 42 1.74 -14.05 13.22
CA VAL A 42 1.30 -12.89 14.02
C VAL A 42 0.10 -12.15 13.42
N LEU A 43 -0.35 -12.55 12.23
CA LEU A 43 -1.55 -12.01 11.59
C LEU A 43 -2.81 -12.73 12.09
N ASP A 44 -3.90 -11.97 12.23
CA ASP A 44 -5.19 -12.48 12.70
C ASP A 44 -6.15 -12.87 11.55
N ALA A 45 -5.69 -12.70 10.31
CA ALA A 45 -6.33 -13.20 9.10
C ALA A 45 -5.26 -13.69 8.10
N PRO A 46 -5.59 -14.66 7.23
CA PRO A 46 -4.65 -15.13 6.22
C PRO A 46 -4.45 -14.07 5.13
N LEU A 47 -3.20 -13.91 4.70
CA LEU A 47 -2.91 -13.11 3.50
C LEU A 47 -3.38 -13.86 2.24
N PRO A 48 -3.78 -13.15 1.18
CA PRO A 48 -4.08 -13.77 -0.10
C PRO A 48 -2.85 -14.50 -0.65
N PRO A 49 -2.94 -15.78 -1.08
CA PRO A 49 -1.81 -16.51 -1.62
C PRO A 49 -1.10 -15.81 -2.78
N GLU A 50 -1.85 -15.07 -3.59
CA GLU A 50 -1.35 -14.25 -4.68
C GLU A 50 -0.50 -13.06 -4.21
N PHE A 51 -0.85 -12.46 -3.07
CA PHE A 51 -0.05 -11.41 -2.44
C PHE A 51 1.26 -11.98 -1.91
N VAL A 52 1.22 -13.12 -1.21
CA VAL A 52 2.43 -13.81 -0.74
C VAL A 52 3.34 -14.17 -1.91
N ALA A 53 2.78 -14.71 -3.00
CA ALA A 53 3.52 -15.05 -4.21
C ALA A 53 4.11 -13.80 -4.90
N PHE A 54 3.42 -12.67 -4.85
CA PHE A 54 3.91 -11.39 -5.37
C PHE A 54 5.09 -10.87 -4.53
N SER A 55 4.97 -10.86 -3.21
CA SER A 55 6.00 -10.35 -2.29
C SER A 55 7.31 -11.14 -2.37
N ARG A 56 7.25 -12.42 -2.77
CA ARG A 56 8.44 -13.24 -3.10
C ARG A 56 9.20 -12.79 -4.35
N LYS A 57 8.70 -11.79 -5.07
CA LYS A 57 9.37 -11.14 -6.20
C LYS A 57 9.55 -9.64 -5.97
N SER A 58 8.60 -8.99 -5.31
CA SER A 58 8.55 -7.54 -5.12
C SER A 58 7.94 -7.21 -3.75
N ASN A 59 8.74 -7.40 -2.70
CA ASN A 59 8.32 -7.20 -1.31
C ASN A 59 8.18 -5.70 -0.99
N GLY A 60 7.16 -5.32 -0.22
CA GLY A 60 7.02 -3.94 0.28
C GLY A 60 7.03 -2.87 -0.82
N LEU A 61 6.40 -3.14 -1.96
CA LEU A 61 6.42 -2.26 -3.12
C LEU A 61 5.77 -0.90 -2.79
N LEU A 62 6.54 0.18 -2.91
CA LEU A 62 6.10 1.56 -2.83
C LEU A 62 6.16 2.21 -4.21
N VAL A 63 5.07 2.85 -4.62
CA VAL A 63 5.04 3.80 -5.74
C VAL A 63 4.86 5.19 -5.15
N VAL A 64 5.82 6.08 -5.38
CA VAL A 64 5.82 7.42 -4.77
C VAL A 64 6.23 8.49 -5.78
N ALA A 65 5.60 9.66 -5.68
CA ALA A 65 5.94 10.80 -6.51
C ALA A 65 7.35 11.30 -6.15
N ARG A 66 8.17 11.61 -7.16
CA ARG A 66 9.50 12.18 -6.95
C ARG A 66 9.42 13.51 -6.20
N THR A 67 10.29 13.70 -5.21
CA THR A 67 10.26 14.88 -4.32
C THR A 67 10.62 16.18 -5.03
N GLU A 68 11.28 16.14 -6.17
CA GLU A 68 11.53 17.31 -7.00
C GLU A 68 10.26 17.83 -7.68
N LEU A 69 9.27 16.95 -7.88
CA LEU A 69 8.04 17.24 -8.62
C LEU A 69 6.83 17.43 -7.72
N TRP A 70 6.79 16.78 -6.56
CA TRP A 70 5.69 16.94 -5.59
C TRP A 70 6.08 17.60 -4.26
N PRO A 71 7.32 17.91 -3.90
CA PRO A 71 7.80 18.00 -2.49
C PRO A 71 6.93 17.52 -1.29
N GLU A 72 7.59 17.24 -0.16
CA GLU A 72 6.83 17.02 1.09
C GLU A 72 6.24 18.34 1.57
N PRO A 73 5.03 18.34 2.15
CA PRO A 73 4.49 19.52 2.80
C PRO A 73 5.45 19.99 3.91
N GLU A 74 5.67 21.30 4.00
CA GLU A 74 6.46 21.86 5.10
C GLU A 74 5.75 21.59 6.43
N LEU A 75 6.54 21.35 7.48
CA LEU A 75 6.01 21.18 8.83
C LEU A 75 5.18 22.41 9.21
N TYR A 76 3.95 22.19 9.68
CA TYR A 76 2.95 23.23 10.00
C TYR A 76 2.32 23.97 8.81
N SER A 77 2.58 23.54 7.58
CA SER A 77 1.85 24.08 6.43
C SER A 77 0.37 23.68 6.48
N VAL A 78 -0.51 24.67 6.25
CA VAL A 78 -1.96 24.44 6.16
C VAL A 78 -2.33 24.28 4.70
N GLY A 79 -2.88 23.13 4.35
CA GLY A 79 -3.31 22.83 2.98
C GLY A 79 -4.24 21.62 2.93
N PRO A 80 -4.78 21.31 1.75
CA PRO A 80 -5.57 20.10 1.55
C PRO A 80 -4.75 18.85 1.92
N ALA A 81 -5.34 17.95 2.71
CA ALA A 81 -4.68 16.72 3.18
C ALA A 81 -4.10 15.89 2.02
N TRP A 82 -4.80 15.86 0.88
CA TRP A 82 -4.37 15.11 -0.31
C TRP A 82 -2.98 15.51 -0.83
N LYS A 83 -2.47 16.70 -0.52
CA LYS A 83 -1.10 17.11 -0.88
C LYS A 83 -0.03 16.29 -0.18
N SER A 84 -0.36 15.58 0.89
CA SER A 84 0.51 14.62 1.58
C SER A 84 0.39 13.21 1.00
N TRP A 85 -0.64 12.91 0.21
CA TRP A 85 -0.98 11.57 -0.31
C TRP A 85 -0.17 11.20 -1.55
N ARG A 86 1.15 11.14 -1.36
CA ARG A 86 2.16 11.14 -2.43
C ARG A 86 2.59 9.76 -2.89
N GLY A 87 2.06 8.71 -2.30
CA GLY A 87 2.42 7.36 -2.68
C GLY A 87 1.38 6.34 -2.28
N VAL A 88 1.48 5.16 -2.87
CA VAL A 88 0.69 3.98 -2.53
C VAL A 88 1.67 2.84 -2.33
N MET A 89 1.48 2.07 -1.27
CA MET A 89 2.41 1.00 -0.92
C MET A 89 1.70 -0.29 -0.54
N LEU A 90 2.23 -1.39 -1.03
CA LEU A 90 1.99 -2.71 -0.48
C LEU A 90 2.85 -2.87 0.78
N PHE A 91 2.27 -3.40 1.85
CA PHE A 91 3.06 -3.77 3.02
C PHE A 91 4.01 -4.92 2.67
N GLY A 92 5.17 -4.94 3.31
CA GLY A 92 6.19 -5.96 3.09
C GLY A 92 6.32 -6.92 4.26
N PHE A 93 6.82 -8.11 3.96
CA PHE A 93 7.34 -9.03 4.96
C PHE A 93 8.62 -8.49 5.57
N ASP A 94 8.82 -8.74 6.85
CA ASP A 94 9.88 -8.13 7.67
C ASP A 94 11.28 -8.63 7.25
N THR A 95 11.87 -7.96 6.26
CA THR A 95 13.25 -8.16 5.82
C THR A 95 14.17 -7.07 6.36
N GLY A 96 15.47 -7.34 6.46
CA GLY A 96 16.42 -6.41 7.09
C GLY A 96 16.60 -5.05 6.39
N ASP A 97 16.16 -4.92 5.14
CA ASP A 97 16.16 -3.70 4.34
C ASP A 97 14.79 -3.02 4.26
N LEU A 98 13.73 -3.66 4.76
CA LEU A 98 12.39 -3.09 4.80
C LEU A 98 12.28 -2.18 6.04
N PRO A 99 11.89 -0.91 5.87
CA PRO A 99 11.69 -0.02 7.01
C PRO A 99 10.45 -0.42 7.81
N GLU A 100 10.48 -0.16 9.13
CA GLU A 100 9.43 -0.55 10.07
C GLU A 100 8.04 -0.05 9.67
N TRP A 101 7.92 1.18 9.17
CA TRP A 101 6.63 1.76 8.74
C TRP A 101 6.00 1.08 7.51
N ALA A 102 6.76 0.22 6.82
CA ALA A 102 6.34 -0.57 5.67
C ALA A 102 6.09 -2.05 5.98
N SER A 103 6.39 -2.49 7.20
CA SER A 103 6.24 -3.87 7.64
C SER A 103 4.76 -4.26 7.85
N LEU A 104 4.43 -5.49 7.47
CA LEU A 104 3.15 -6.14 7.78
C LEU A 104 2.94 -6.28 9.29
N THR A 105 3.98 -6.62 10.05
CA THR A 105 3.90 -6.76 11.51
C THR A 105 3.59 -5.45 12.19
N THR A 106 4.23 -4.35 11.76
CA THR A 106 3.94 -3.00 12.25
C THR A 106 2.51 -2.59 11.90
N ALA A 107 2.06 -2.85 10.67
CA ALA A 107 0.69 -2.56 10.27
C ALA A 107 -0.34 -3.37 11.08
N ALA A 108 -0.07 -4.64 11.32
CA ALA A 108 -0.92 -5.49 12.14
C ALA A 108 -0.94 -5.05 13.61
N ALA A 109 0.18 -4.55 14.14
CA ALA A 109 0.23 -3.94 15.46
C ALA A 109 -0.64 -2.67 15.53
N ALA A 110 -0.54 -1.80 14.53
CA ALA A 110 -1.37 -0.60 14.47
C ALA A 110 -2.87 -0.92 14.41
N LEU A 111 -3.27 -1.97 13.68
CA LEU A 111 -4.67 -2.44 13.68
C LEU A 111 -5.10 -2.91 15.09
N ARG A 112 -4.26 -3.67 15.80
CA ARG A 112 -4.56 -4.10 17.18
C ARG A 112 -4.66 -2.94 18.16
N ASP A 113 -3.83 -1.91 18.00
CA ASP A 113 -3.88 -0.71 18.85
C ASP A 113 -5.18 0.08 18.64
N LEU A 114 -5.82 -0.07 17.47
CA LEU A 114 -7.15 0.44 17.14
C LEU A 114 -8.28 -0.53 17.51
N GLU A 115 -7.99 -1.62 18.22
CA GLU A 115 -8.94 -2.68 18.57
C GLU A 115 -9.58 -3.36 17.34
N VAL A 116 -8.88 -3.35 16.19
CA VAL A 116 -9.29 -4.00 14.94
C VAL A 116 -8.75 -5.42 14.89
N GLU A 117 -9.66 -6.39 14.91
CA GLU A 117 -9.37 -7.81 14.80
C GLU A 117 -9.83 -8.39 13.45
N GLY A 118 -9.27 -9.54 13.08
CA GLY A 118 -9.70 -10.34 11.93
C GLY A 118 -9.34 -9.76 10.58
N VAL A 119 -8.37 -8.84 10.52
CA VAL A 119 -7.91 -8.18 9.29
C VAL A 119 -6.41 -8.39 9.09
N ALA A 120 -6.03 -8.77 7.88
CA ALA A 120 -4.65 -8.78 7.43
C ALA A 120 -4.40 -7.54 6.55
N PRO A 121 -3.47 -6.65 6.94
CA PRO A 121 -3.17 -5.45 6.15
C PRO A 121 -2.49 -5.83 4.83
N VAL A 122 -2.84 -5.13 3.74
CA VAL A 122 -2.29 -5.39 2.40
C VAL A 122 -1.61 -4.14 1.83
N PHE A 123 -2.28 -2.99 1.86
CA PHE A 123 -1.71 -1.75 1.33
C PHE A 123 -2.24 -0.50 2.05
N LYS A 124 -1.55 0.63 1.86
CA LYS A 124 -2.00 1.95 2.30
C LYS A 124 -1.59 3.05 1.31
N VAL A 125 -2.20 4.22 1.48
CA VAL A 125 -1.75 5.47 0.87
C VAL A 125 -0.80 6.17 1.84
N LEU A 126 0.38 6.57 1.35
CA LEU A 126 1.38 7.26 2.16
C LEU A 126 0.89 8.67 2.49
N GLY A 127 0.88 9.04 3.77
CA GLY A 127 0.40 10.35 4.25
C GLY A 127 -1.10 10.42 4.49
N ASP A 128 -1.84 9.35 4.17
CA ASP A 128 -3.24 9.16 4.55
C ASP A 128 -3.27 8.36 5.86
N HIS A 129 -2.95 9.07 6.94
CA HIS A 129 -2.92 8.49 8.28
C HIS A 129 -4.32 7.91 8.58
N ASP A 130 -4.35 6.68 9.08
CA ASP A 130 -5.54 5.96 9.54
C ASP A 130 -6.33 5.14 8.49
N ARG A 131 -5.90 5.10 7.22
CA ARG A 131 -6.53 4.24 6.19
C ARG A 131 -5.65 3.06 5.78
N ILE A 132 -6.16 1.86 6.04
CA ILE A 132 -5.50 0.59 5.70
C ILE A 132 -6.47 -0.28 4.89
N TRP A 133 -6.04 -0.72 3.73
CA TRP A 133 -6.75 -1.73 2.95
C TRP A 133 -6.17 -3.10 3.28
N GLY A 134 -7.05 -4.06 3.49
CA GLY A 134 -6.69 -5.40 3.90
C GLY A 134 -7.68 -6.44 3.42
N VAL A 135 -7.56 -7.64 3.98
CA VAL A 135 -8.54 -8.71 3.80
C VAL A 135 -9.03 -9.23 5.15
N ASP A 136 -10.30 -9.60 5.22
CA ASP A 136 -10.88 -10.26 6.38
C ASP A 136 -10.52 -11.76 6.42
N ARG A 137 -10.94 -12.46 7.49
CA ARG A 137 -10.70 -13.90 7.67
C ARG A 137 -11.26 -14.79 6.56
N ASP A 138 -12.26 -14.30 5.83
CA ASP A 138 -12.87 -15.01 4.69
C ASP A 138 -12.19 -14.67 3.35
N GLY A 139 -11.17 -13.81 3.37
CA GLY A 139 -10.48 -13.31 2.19
C GLY A 139 -11.23 -12.18 1.45
N GLY A 140 -12.27 -11.61 2.07
CA GLY A 140 -12.98 -10.45 1.54
C GLY A 140 -12.18 -9.17 1.72
N SER A 141 -12.16 -8.29 0.72
CA SER A 141 -11.48 -7.00 0.82
C SER A 141 -12.17 -6.09 1.84
N VAL A 142 -11.38 -5.41 2.65
CA VAL A 142 -11.86 -4.44 3.64
C VAL A 142 -11.03 -3.15 3.59
N LEU A 143 -11.67 -2.05 3.97
CA LEU A 143 -11.03 -0.80 4.36
C LEU A 143 -11.19 -0.65 5.87
N VAL A 144 -10.09 -0.39 6.56
CA VAL A 144 -10.08 0.04 7.96
C VAL A 144 -9.85 1.54 7.99
N MET A 145 -10.73 2.27 8.69
CA MET A 145 -10.64 3.71 8.90
C MET A 145 -11.19 4.05 10.28
N ASP A 146 -10.45 4.81 11.08
CA ASP A 146 -10.84 5.20 12.44
C ASP A 146 -11.25 4.03 13.36
N GLY A 147 -10.60 2.87 13.17
CA GLY A 147 -10.93 1.62 13.91
C GLY A 147 -12.18 0.88 13.39
N GLU A 148 -12.87 1.41 12.39
CA GLU A 148 -14.04 0.77 11.78
C GLU A 148 -13.66 -0.05 10.55
N ILE A 149 -14.22 -1.25 10.44
CA ILE A 149 -14.04 -2.15 9.30
C ILE A 149 -15.21 -1.96 8.32
N GLN A 150 -14.91 -1.54 7.10
CA GLN A 150 -15.84 -1.50 5.99
C GLN A 150 -15.51 -2.60 4.97
N ARG A 151 -16.47 -3.50 4.72
CA ARG A 151 -16.34 -4.49 3.63
C ARG A 151 -16.54 -3.83 2.27
N LEU A 152 -15.74 -4.26 1.29
CA LEU A 152 -15.71 -3.67 -0.04
C LEU A 152 -16.16 -4.68 -1.10
N ASP A 153 -16.88 -4.18 -2.11
CA ASP A 153 -17.41 -4.99 -3.22
C ASP A 153 -16.42 -5.09 -4.40
N ALA A 154 -15.12 -5.10 -4.12
CA ALA A 154 -14.07 -5.21 -5.14
C ALA A 154 -12.88 -6.03 -4.63
N PRO A 155 -12.19 -6.80 -5.50
CA PRO A 155 -10.95 -7.48 -5.15
C PRO A 155 -9.85 -6.51 -4.72
N ILE A 156 -9.00 -6.94 -3.78
CA ILE A 156 -7.94 -6.09 -3.22
C ILE A 156 -6.96 -5.55 -4.28
N ALA A 157 -6.70 -6.34 -5.33
CA ALA A 157 -5.87 -5.93 -6.46
C ALA A 157 -6.50 -4.81 -7.30
N GLU A 158 -7.82 -4.81 -7.44
CA GLU A 158 -8.55 -3.76 -8.16
C GLU A 158 -8.57 -2.47 -7.34
N LEU A 159 -8.73 -2.58 -6.02
CA LEU A 159 -8.64 -1.44 -5.10
C LEU A 159 -7.25 -0.81 -5.12
N TYR A 160 -6.19 -1.62 -5.11
CA TYR A 160 -4.82 -1.11 -5.25
C TYR A 160 -4.61 -0.41 -6.60
N ALA A 161 -5.10 -0.99 -7.69
CA ALA A 161 -5.00 -0.38 -9.02
C ALA A 161 -5.75 0.96 -9.10
N ALA A 162 -6.91 1.07 -8.45
CA ALA A 162 -7.65 2.32 -8.34
C ALA A 162 -6.84 3.39 -7.61
N GLU A 163 -6.20 3.05 -6.48
CA GLU A 163 -5.37 4.01 -5.73
C GLU A 163 -4.12 4.46 -6.49
N ILE A 164 -3.54 3.61 -7.33
CA ILE A 164 -2.46 4.01 -8.25
C ILE A 164 -2.98 5.01 -9.29
N ALA A 165 -4.16 4.78 -9.87
CA ALA A 165 -4.77 5.74 -10.79
C ALA A 165 -5.07 7.07 -10.09
N GLU A 166 -5.63 7.04 -8.89
CA GLU A 166 -5.88 8.25 -8.11
C GLU A 166 -4.58 8.98 -7.74
N LEU A 167 -3.50 8.26 -7.43
CA LEU A 167 -2.18 8.86 -7.18
C LEU A 167 -1.70 9.66 -8.40
N MET A 168 -1.88 9.12 -9.61
CA MET A 168 -1.55 9.82 -10.85
C MET A 168 -2.42 11.06 -11.06
N ASP A 169 -3.72 10.97 -10.80
CA ASP A 169 -4.63 12.11 -10.91
C ASP A 169 -4.28 13.20 -9.89
N ARG A 170 -3.96 12.82 -8.65
CA ARG A 170 -3.49 13.75 -7.61
C ARG A 170 -2.18 14.43 -8.01
N GLN A 171 -1.26 13.71 -8.67
CA GLN A 171 -0.01 14.30 -9.14
C GLN A 171 -0.24 15.33 -10.24
N GLN A 172 -1.14 15.05 -11.20
CA GLN A 172 -1.50 16.01 -12.24
C GLN A 172 -2.16 17.25 -11.64
N GLU A 173 -3.05 17.07 -10.67
CA GLU A 173 -3.68 18.18 -9.97
C GLU A 173 -2.67 18.98 -9.13
N TYR A 174 -1.69 18.31 -8.52
CA TYR A 174 -0.58 18.98 -7.84
C TYR A 174 0.18 19.87 -8.82
N VAL A 175 0.61 19.36 -9.97
CA VAL A 175 1.35 20.14 -10.99
C VAL A 175 0.52 21.33 -11.49
N ARG A 176 -0.80 21.18 -11.63
CA ARG A 176 -1.71 22.26 -12.07
C ARG A 176 -1.89 23.34 -11.02
N THR A 177 -1.94 22.97 -9.75
CA THR A 177 -2.23 23.88 -8.63
C THR A 177 -0.98 24.33 -7.86
N ALA A 178 0.18 23.76 -8.19
CA ALA A 178 1.45 24.10 -7.58
C ALA A 178 1.71 25.61 -7.76
N PRO A 179 2.09 26.32 -6.69
CA PRO A 179 2.47 27.71 -6.80
C PRO A 179 3.65 27.83 -7.79
N LYS A 180 3.48 28.64 -8.82
CA LYS A 180 4.56 28.95 -9.76
C LYS A 180 5.71 29.57 -8.96
N ARG A 181 6.85 28.90 -8.94
CA ARG A 181 8.10 29.44 -8.39
C ARG A 181 8.53 30.69 -9.15
#